data_AF-A0A8T4NUE9-F1
#
_entry.id   AF-A0A8T4NUE9-F1
#
_cell.length_a   1.000
_cell.length_b   1.000
_cell.length_c   1.000
_cell.angle_alpha   90.00
_cell.angle_beta   90.00
_cell.angle_gamma   90.00
#
_symmetry.space_group_name_H-M   'P 1'
#
loop_
_entity.id
_entity.type
_entity.pdbx_description
1 polymer ?
#
loop_
_entity_poly.entity_id
_entity_poly.type
_entity_poly.pdbx_seq_one_letter_code
_entity_poly.pdbx_strand_id
1 'polypeptide(L)'
;MIKTKYLAIGFILGILLVSLVSASWFSNVFGKITGDASAIPKNNQTKPMDFSNGTSKNIFYFSEGMGQYNLPVYSNYNLSLINNKVTRAIIVIHGTGRNAGGYFDSIFDAAEDENVLSETLILSPHFLVKNDAISKNSLYWDDNSGWKVGDKSSRALKKRVSSFEAVDKLVEKLNDKSQFPFLKEIVIAGHSAGGQFVNRYAAGNKLDSSKNIPMRYIVANPSSYMYFNPGRIVGGKYVEYSRGLWVNPNLFKLACSNYNNYRYGLENKNSYMSLVSDFNLRRQYESRKVTYLLGEQDTDLFDEDLDKSCAAEIQGTNRKARGENYFKYLKIKLPDNHHKKVIVDDTGHSARAMFNSPEGISALFE
;
A
#
# COMPACT_ATOMS: atom_id res chain seq x y z
N MET A 1 -15.77 -66.29 -53.80
CA MET A 1 -16.68 -65.23 -53.26
C MET A 1 -16.12 -63.89 -53.73
N ILE A 2 -16.53 -63.40 -54.92
CA ILE A 2 -17.49 -62.28 -55.13
C ILE A 2 -16.94 -60.97 -54.54
N LYS A 3 -16.69 -59.83 -55.21
CA LYS A 3 -16.75 -59.25 -56.59
C LYS A 3 -15.87 -57.97 -56.51
N THR A 4 -14.86 -57.66 -57.35
CA THR A 4 -14.90 -56.93 -58.67
C THR A 4 -15.84 -55.69 -58.67
N LYS A 5 -15.59 -54.45 -59.16
CA LYS A 5 -14.79 -53.78 -60.23
C LYS A 5 -14.86 -52.24 -59.97
N TYR A 6 -13.78 -51.45 -60.02
CA TYR A 6 -13.18 -50.66 -61.14
C TYR A 6 -13.83 -49.32 -61.58
N LEU A 7 -12.92 -48.32 -61.77
CA LEU A 7 -12.87 -47.27 -62.81
C LEU A 7 -13.86 -46.07 -62.69
N ALA A 8 -13.58 -44.81 -63.08
CA ALA A 8 -12.43 -44.11 -63.68
C ALA A 8 -12.78 -42.61 -63.90
N ILE A 9 -11.77 -41.77 -64.24
CA ILE A 9 -11.83 -40.59 -65.17
C ILE A 9 -12.61 -39.36 -64.65
N GLY A 10 -12.23 -38.08 -64.82
CA GLY A 10 -11.16 -37.41 -65.57
C GLY A 10 -11.70 -36.07 -66.13
N PHE A 11 -10.89 -35.01 -65.98
CA PHE A 11 -10.63 -33.89 -66.91
C PHE A 11 -11.75 -32.97 -67.50
N ILE A 12 -11.45 -31.65 -67.43
CA ILE A 12 -11.70 -30.55 -68.38
C ILE A 12 -13.08 -29.88 -68.44
N LEU A 13 -13.09 -28.53 -68.31
CA LEU A 13 -13.53 -27.51 -69.30
C LEU A 13 -13.45 -26.14 -68.58
N GLY A 14 -12.83 -25.07 -69.08
CA GLY A 14 -12.63 -24.60 -70.45
C GLY A 14 -13.35 -23.26 -70.63
N ILE A 15 -12.82 -22.39 -71.51
CA ILE A 15 -13.40 -21.12 -72.07
C ILE A 15 -12.83 -19.84 -71.43
N LEU A 16 -11.80 -19.20 -72.03
CA LEU A 16 -11.70 -18.35 -73.25
C LEU A 16 -11.94 -16.85 -72.93
N LEU A 17 -10.91 -15.99 -73.05
CA LEU A 17 -10.61 -15.05 -74.17
C LEU A 17 -11.58 -13.82 -74.21
N VAL A 18 -11.22 -12.57 -74.50
CA VAL A 18 -9.97 -11.85 -74.79
C VAL A 18 -10.31 -10.34 -74.91
N SER A 19 -9.35 -9.49 -74.55
CA SER A 19 -9.05 -8.10 -74.99
C SER A 19 -10.11 -6.98 -75.14
N LEU A 20 -9.75 -5.84 -74.53
CA LEU A 20 -9.72 -4.45 -75.03
C LEU A 20 -11.01 -3.80 -75.57
N VAL A 21 -11.38 -2.62 -75.03
CA VAL A 21 -11.70 -1.39 -75.79
C VAL A 21 -12.04 -0.19 -74.86
N SER A 22 -11.39 0.94 -75.16
CA SER A 22 -11.74 2.37 -74.99
C SER A 22 -12.21 2.99 -73.66
N ALA A 23 -11.37 3.92 -73.19
CA ALA A 23 -11.63 5.36 -72.98
C ALA A 23 -13.00 5.85 -72.43
N SER A 24 -12.89 6.49 -71.25
CA SER A 24 -13.57 7.71 -70.80
C SER A 24 -15.11 7.76 -70.84
N TRP A 25 -15.73 7.85 -69.66
CA TRP A 25 -16.52 9.01 -69.22
C TRP A 25 -16.97 8.80 -67.76
N PHE A 26 -17.06 9.90 -67.00
CA PHE A 26 -17.52 10.07 -65.62
C PHE A 26 -16.54 9.83 -64.45
N SER A 27 -15.78 10.90 -64.19
CA SER A 27 -15.58 11.51 -62.87
C SER A 27 -16.73 11.28 -61.87
N ASN A 28 -16.42 10.81 -60.66
CA ASN A 28 -16.55 11.58 -59.42
C ASN A 28 -16.27 10.75 -58.16
N VAL A 29 -15.54 11.38 -57.23
CA VAL A 29 -15.30 10.98 -55.84
C VAL A 29 -14.44 9.72 -55.62
N PHE A 30 -13.11 9.89 -55.61
CA PHE A 30 -12.20 9.25 -54.64
C PHE A 30 -10.83 9.92 -54.74
N GLY A 31 -10.69 11.08 -54.11
CA GLY A 31 -9.39 11.69 -53.87
C GLY A 31 -8.65 10.92 -52.78
N LYS A 32 -7.57 10.24 -53.18
CA LYS A 32 -6.47 9.81 -52.31
C LYS A 32 -6.10 10.94 -51.35
N ILE A 33 -6.15 10.67 -50.06
CA ILE A 33 -5.20 11.24 -49.11
C ILE A 33 -4.34 10.08 -48.63
N THR A 34 -3.19 9.93 -49.29
CA THR A 34 -1.99 9.38 -48.68
C THR A 34 -1.58 10.34 -47.58
N GLY A 35 -1.89 10.00 -46.33
CA GLY A 35 -1.51 10.76 -45.15
C GLY A 35 -0.47 9.98 -44.35
N ASP A 36 0.73 10.53 -44.30
CA ASP A 36 1.87 10.10 -43.50
C ASP A 36 1.50 9.66 -42.09
N ALA A 37 2.04 8.50 -41.70
CA ALA A 37 2.22 8.11 -40.32
C ALA A 37 3.34 8.96 -39.69
N SER A 38 3.09 10.23 -39.40
CA SER A 38 3.96 11.05 -38.56
C SER A 38 3.31 12.36 -38.09
N ALA A 39 2.46 12.28 -37.06
CA ALA A 39 2.19 13.43 -36.20
C ALA A 39 1.62 12.96 -34.85
N ILE A 40 2.50 12.49 -33.95
CA ILE A 40 2.21 12.54 -32.52
C ILE A 40 2.11 14.03 -32.17
N PRO A 41 1.01 14.53 -31.57
CA PRO A 41 0.93 15.92 -31.16
C PRO A 41 1.98 16.18 -30.06
N LYS A 42 3.11 16.77 -30.45
CA LYS A 42 4.11 17.35 -29.54
C LYS A 42 3.53 18.64 -28.96
N ASN A 43 2.63 18.56 -27.97
CA ASN A 43 2.43 19.62 -26.98
C ASN A 43 1.48 19.24 -25.83
N ASN A 44 1.79 18.18 -25.09
CA ASN A 44 1.27 17.98 -23.73
C ASN A 44 2.43 17.99 -22.72
N GLN A 45 3.38 18.91 -22.90
CA GLN A 45 4.37 19.21 -21.88
C GLN A 45 3.69 20.01 -20.77
N THR A 46 3.41 19.38 -19.65
CA THR A 46 2.93 20.07 -18.46
C THR A 46 4.08 20.90 -17.88
N LYS A 47 3.89 22.23 -17.84
CA LYS A 47 4.46 23.04 -16.77
C LYS A 47 3.99 22.45 -15.42
N PRO A 48 4.78 22.57 -14.33
CA PRO A 48 4.24 22.40 -12.99
C PRO A 48 2.95 23.19 -12.85
N MET A 49 1.93 22.63 -12.20
CA MET A 49 0.78 23.44 -11.80
C MET A 49 1.30 24.63 -10.99
N ASP A 50 0.76 25.83 -11.22
CA ASP A 50 1.12 26.99 -10.42
C ASP A 50 0.66 26.76 -8.98
N PHE A 51 1.64 26.64 -8.06
CA PHE A 51 1.44 26.33 -6.65
C PHE A 51 1.31 27.59 -5.79
N SER A 52 1.12 28.76 -6.39
CA SER A 52 1.07 30.06 -5.69
C SER A 52 -0.02 30.19 -4.61
N ASN A 53 -0.94 29.24 -4.51
CA ASN A 53 -2.01 29.21 -3.49
C ASN A 53 -2.11 27.85 -2.76
N GLY A 54 -0.97 27.20 -2.47
CA GLY A 54 -0.81 26.16 -1.44
C GLY A 54 -2.06 25.35 -1.09
N THR A 55 -2.30 24.26 -1.82
CA THR A 55 -2.99 23.00 -1.45
C THR A 55 -3.74 22.40 -2.65
N SER A 56 -3.11 21.50 -3.39
CA SER A 56 -3.84 20.62 -4.31
C SER A 56 -4.45 19.44 -3.54
N LYS A 57 -5.57 19.67 -2.84
CA LYS A 57 -6.37 18.60 -2.21
C LYS A 57 -7.11 17.76 -3.28
N ASN A 58 -6.41 16.90 -4.00
CA ASN A 58 -7.05 16.00 -4.97
C ASN A 58 -7.54 14.72 -4.31
N ILE A 59 -8.83 14.68 -3.95
CA ILE A 59 -9.55 13.47 -3.52
C ILE A 59 -9.48 12.44 -4.67
N PHE A 60 -8.92 11.25 -4.41
CA PHE A 60 -8.90 10.17 -5.39
C PHE A 60 -10.23 9.39 -5.35
N TYR A 61 -10.75 9.05 -6.52
CA TYR A 61 -12.01 8.32 -6.68
C TYR A 61 -11.65 6.88 -7.05
N PHE A 62 -12.14 5.92 -6.27
CA PHE A 62 -11.93 4.52 -6.56
C PHE A 62 -13.15 3.97 -7.33
N SER A 63 -12.92 3.02 -8.22
CA SER A 63 -13.98 2.23 -8.84
C SER A 63 -13.50 0.79 -8.92
N GLU A 64 -14.17 -0.11 -8.20
CA GLU A 64 -14.05 -1.55 -8.46
C GLU A 64 -15.36 -2.08 -8.99
N GLY A 65 -15.27 -3.08 -9.87
CA GLY A 65 -16.37 -3.75 -10.55
C GLY A 65 -17.67 -3.72 -9.76
N MET A 66 -18.62 -2.91 -10.24
CA MET A 66 -19.98 -2.70 -9.73
C MET A 66 -20.12 -1.90 -8.41
N GLY A 67 -19.33 -0.84 -8.19
CA GLY A 67 -19.63 0.21 -7.19
C GLY A 67 -18.71 1.45 -7.26
N GLN A 68 -19.30 2.64 -7.24
CA GLN A 68 -18.65 3.96 -7.44
C GLN A 68 -18.06 4.53 -6.12
N TYR A 69 -17.33 3.73 -5.32
CA TYR A 69 -16.88 4.15 -3.98
C TYR A 69 -15.53 4.87 -3.98
N ASN A 70 -15.39 5.99 -3.25
CA ASN A 70 -14.22 6.87 -3.28
C ASN A 70 -13.43 6.84 -1.97
N LEU A 71 -12.11 7.00 -2.02
CA LEU A 71 -11.27 7.16 -0.84
C LEU A 71 -10.63 8.56 -0.89
N PRO A 72 -10.92 9.47 0.05
CA PRO A 72 -10.23 10.75 0.04
C PRO A 72 -8.73 10.57 0.25
N VAL A 73 -7.93 11.24 -0.58
CA VAL A 73 -6.46 11.19 -0.56
C VAL A 73 -5.96 12.61 -0.70
N TYR A 74 -4.93 12.98 0.06
CA TYR A 74 -4.16 14.21 -0.18
C TYR A 74 -3.01 13.89 -1.13
N SER A 75 -2.76 14.71 -2.15
CA SER A 75 -1.76 14.42 -3.19
C SER A 75 -1.14 15.69 -3.77
N ASN A 76 0.19 15.76 -3.90
CA ASN A 76 0.87 16.91 -4.51
C ASN A 76 0.75 16.95 -6.04
N TYR A 77 0.38 15.82 -6.68
CA TYR A 77 0.09 15.75 -8.12
C TYR A 77 -1.31 15.22 -8.42
N ASN A 78 -1.79 15.49 -9.64
CA ASN A 78 -3.00 14.87 -10.17
C ASN A 78 -2.69 13.46 -10.69
N LEU A 79 -3.27 12.44 -10.05
CA LEU A 79 -3.06 11.02 -10.37
C LEU A 79 -3.68 10.56 -11.70
N SER A 80 -4.49 11.41 -12.35
CA SER A 80 -5.08 11.11 -13.66
C SER A 80 -4.22 11.59 -14.83
N LEU A 81 -3.15 12.35 -14.55
CA LEU A 81 -2.22 12.85 -15.56
C LEU A 81 -0.95 12.00 -15.57
N ILE A 82 -0.33 11.89 -16.75
CA ILE A 82 1.00 11.28 -16.88
C ILE A 82 2.01 12.18 -16.15
N ASN A 83 2.86 11.57 -15.32
CA ASN A 83 3.96 12.26 -14.65
C ASN A 83 5.31 11.64 -15.07
N ASN A 84 6.10 12.43 -15.79
CA ASN A 84 7.40 12.04 -16.33
C ASN A 84 8.59 12.52 -15.49
N LYS A 85 8.36 12.99 -14.26
CA LYS A 85 9.41 13.43 -13.32
C LYS A 85 9.48 12.59 -12.06
N VAL A 86 8.34 12.08 -11.60
CA VAL A 86 8.24 11.30 -10.37
C VAL A 86 9.06 10.01 -10.48
N THR A 87 10.05 9.86 -9.60
CA THR A 87 10.88 8.66 -9.44
C THR A 87 10.58 7.93 -8.13
N ARG A 88 9.95 8.60 -7.16
CA ARG A 88 9.57 8.05 -5.85
C ARG A 88 8.12 8.38 -5.52
N ALA A 89 7.38 7.43 -4.97
CA ALA A 89 6.06 7.67 -4.40
C ALA A 89 6.06 7.34 -2.91
N ILE A 90 5.51 8.21 -2.07
CA ILE A 90 5.37 8.02 -0.63
C ILE A 90 3.89 8.01 -0.27
N ILE A 91 3.39 6.86 0.20
CA ILE A 91 2.06 6.74 0.79
C ILE A 91 2.20 6.84 2.32
N VAL A 92 1.72 7.94 2.91
CA VAL A 92 1.79 8.20 4.34
C VAL A 92 0.44 8.00 5.03
N ILE A 93 0.40 7.03 5.96
CA ILE A 93 -0.79 6.64 6.71
C ILE A 93 -0.85 7.40 8.04
N HIS A 94 -1.96 8.08 8.27
CA HIS A 94 -2.18 8.90 9.46
C HIS A 94 -2.34 8.08 10.76
N GLY A 95 -2.25 8.77 11.90
CA GLY A 95 -2.46 8.22 13.24
C GLY A 95 -3.95 8.14 13.67
N THR A 96 -4.18 7.92 14.97
CA THR A 96 -5.53 7.81 15.57
C THR A 96 -6.37 9.07 15.37
N GLY A 97 -5.74 10.25 15.37
CA GLY A 97 -6.42 11.53 15.11
C GLY A 97 -6.97 11.70 13.70
N ARG A 98 -6.69 10.78 12.77
CA ARG A 98 -7.13 10.82 11.35
C ARG A 98 -6.82 12.13 10.62
N ASN A 99 -5.80 12.86 11.06
CA ASN A 99 -5.34 14.08 10.38
C ASN A 99 -4.46 13.75 9.16
N ALA A 100 -5.06 13.22 8.10
CA ALA A 100 -4.34 12.89 6.86
C ALA A 100 -3.64 14.11 6.23
N GLY A 101 -4.24 15.30 6.32
CA GLY A 101 -3.64 16.54 5.84
C GLY A 101 -2.32 16.87 6.53
N GLY A 102 -2.27 16.86 7.86
CA GLY A 102 -1.02 17.13 8.58
C GLY A 102 0.07 16.08 8.36
N TYR A 103 -0.30 14.83 8.07
CA TYR A 103 0.66 13.80 7.67
C TYR A 103 1.20 14.03 6.25
N PHE A 104 0.34 14.46 5.32
CA PHE A 104 0.75 14.90 4.00
C PHE A 104 1.73 16.09 4.10
N ASP A 105 1.37 17.13 4.85
CA ASP A 105 2.20 18.33 5.03
C ASP A 105 3.57 17.98 5.64
N SER A 106 3.61 17.05 6.60
CA SER A 106 4.87 16.60 7.20
C SER A 106 5.82 15.93 6.21
N ILE A 107 5.32 15.22 5.20
CA ILE A 107 6.16 14.63 4.15
C ILE A 107 6.45 15.64 3.04
N PHE A 108 5.54 16.57 2.79
CA PHE A 108 5.73 17.65 1.83
C PHE A 108 6.91 18.53 2.25
N ASP A 109 6.90 19.03 3.49
CA ASP A 109 7.96 19.88 4.03
C ASP A 109 9.31 19.14 4.00
N ALA A 110 9.33 17.89 4.45
CA ALA A 110 10.52 17.03 4.37
C ALA A 110 11.08 16.88 2.95
N ALA A 111 10.21 16.73 1.93
CA ALA A 111 10.64 16.62 0.54
C ALA A 111 11.08 17.96 -0.06
N GLU A 112 10.49 19.07 0.40
CA GLU A 112 10.87 20.43 0.01
C GLU A 112 12.24 20.80 0.57
N ASP A 113 12.47 20.57 1.87
CA ASP A 113 13.74 20.83 2.56
C ASP A 113 14.90 20.04 1.94
N GLU A 114 14.65 18.80 1.55
CA GLU A 114 15.63 17.94 0.86
C GLU A 114 15.73 18.21 -0.65
N ASN A 115 15.01 19.20 -1.18
CA ASN A 115 14.99 19.56 -2.61
C ASN A 115 14.59 18.41 -3.56
N VAL A 116 13.82 17.43 -3.08
CA VAL A 116 13.36 16.26 -3.86
C VAL A 116 11.85 16.28 -4.17
N LEU A 117 11.14 17.34 -3.77
CA LEU A 117 9.69 17.46 -3.95
C LEU A 117 9.24 17.25 -5.41
N SER A 118 10.01 17.76 -6.38
CA SER A 118 9.64 17.66 -7.81
C SER A 118 9.73 16.24 -8.40
N GLU A 119 10.45 15.34 -7.71
CA GLU A 119 10.60 13.93 -8.09
C GLU A 119 9.81 12.98 -7.17
N THR A 120 9.14 13.53 -6.15
CA THR A 120 8.43 12.76 -5.12
C THR A 120 6.93 12.99 -5.21
N LEU A 121 6.18 11.91 -5.50
CA LEU A 121 4.72 11.90 -5.35
C LEU A 121 4.35 11.55 -3.91
N ILE A 122 3.62 12.41 -3.23
CA ILE A 122 3.19 12.23 -1.85
C ILE A 122 1.69 11.95 -1.84
N LEU A 123 1.27 10.89 -1.16
CA LEU A 123 -0.12 10.47 -1.02
C LEU A 123 -0.45 10.25 0.45
N SER A 124 -1.51 10.87 0.97
CA SER A 124 -2.05 10.53 2.30
C SER A 124 -3.53 10.15 2.21
N PRO A 125 -3.86 8.85 2.21
CA PRO A 125 -5.26 8.41 2.26
C PRO A 125 -5.88 8.77 3.61
N HIS A 126 -7.10 9.30 3.56
CA HIS A 126 -7.89 9.68 4.72
C HIS A 126 -8.97 8.61 4.98
N PHE A 127 -8.71 7.76 5.96
CA PHE A 127 -9.63 6.71 6.38
C PHE A 127 -10.72 7.28 7.28
N LEU A 128 -11.83 7.72 6.68
CA LEU A 128 -12.99 8.28 7.38
C LEU A 128 -13.66 7.25 8.29
N VAL A 129 -14.34 7.72 9.33
CA VAL A 129 -15.23 6.94 10.18
C VAL A 129 -16.66 7.50 10.13
N LYS A 130 -17.64 6.75 10.65
CA LYS A 130 -19.07 7.08 10.61
C LYS A 130 -19.43 8.51 11.04
N ASN A 131 -18.68 9.08 11.98
CA ASN A 131 -18.92 10.42 12.54
C ASN A 131 -18.22 11.56 11.76
N ASP A 132 -17.43 11.24 10.73
CA ASP A 132 -16.79 12.24 9.89
C ASP A 132 -17.77 12.77 8.83
N ALA A 133 -17.41 13.86 8.15
CA ALA A 133 -18.16 14.38 7.01
C ALA A 133 -17.98 13.47 5.78
N ILE A 134 -18.90 12.52 5.61
CA ILE A 134 -18.85 11.52 4.54
C ILE A 134 -19.54 12.06 3.28
N SER A 135 -18.77 12.28 2.21
CA SER A 135 -19.34 12.61 0.91
C SER A 135 -19.99 11.39 0.24
N LYS A 136 -20.83 11.64 -0.78
CA LYS A 136 -21.53 10.56 -1.51
C LYS A 136 -20.54 9.53 -2.04
N ASN A 137 -20.85 8.27 -1.78
CA ASN A 137 -20.04 7.11 -2.11
C ASN A 137 -18.62 7.10 -1.49
N SER A 138 -18.29 7.91 -0.48
CA SER A 138 -17.00 7.73 0.18
C SER A 138 -16.95 6.42 0.98
N LEU A 139 -15.81 5.74 0.94
CA LEU A 139 -15.46 4.70 1.88
C LEU A 139 -15.27 5.33 3.27
N TYR A 140 -15.82 4.66 4.27
CA TYR A 140 -15.64 4.99 5.68
C TYR A 140 -15.74 3.71 6.50
N TRP A 141 -15.21 3.72 7.72
CA TRP A 141 -15.26 2.60 8.66
C TRP A 141 -16.26 2.85 9.78
N ASP A 142 -16.72 1.78 10.42
CA ASP A 142 -17.73 1.89 11.50
C ASP A 142 -17.17 2.69 12.69
N ASP A 143 -15.88 2.53 12.97
CA ASP A 143 -15.19 3.20 14.06
C ASP A 143 -13.70 3.41 13.74
N ASN A 144 -12.98 4.01 14.69
CA ASN A 144 -11.56 4.33 14.56
C ASN A 144 -10.64 3.11 14.83
N SER A 145 -11.16 1.89 14.92
CA SER A 145 -10.37 0.68 15.18
C SER A 145 -10.14 -0.15 13.91
N GLY A 146 -11.17 -0.28 13.07
CA GLY A 146 -11.16 -1.21 11.93
C GLY A 146 -10.18 -0.84 10.81
N TRP A 147 -10.10 0.43 10.42
CA TRP A 147 -9.22 0.84 9.32
C TRP A 147 -7.74 0.61 9.62
N LYS A 148 -7.34 0.71 10.90
CA LYS A 148 -5.95 0.53 11.37
C LYS A 148 -5.44 -0.89 11.18
N VAL A 149 -6.35 -1.84 10.97
CA VAL A 149 -6.08 -3.29 10.97
C VAL A 149 -6.51 -3.96 9.67
N GLY A 150 -6.86 -3.22 8.62
CA GLY A 150 -7.26 -3.84 7.36
C GLY A 150 -8.67 -4.42 7.38
N ASP A 151 -9.54 -4.03 8.32
CA ASP A 151 -10.92 -4.49 8.29
C ASP A 151 -11.68 -3.87 7.13
N LYS A 152 -12.78 -4.53 6.75
CA LYS A 152 -13.73 -4.02 5.75
C LYS A 152 -14.40 -2.75 6.24
N SER A 153 -14.60 -1.82 5.31
CA SER A 153 -15.36 -0.57 5.48
C SER A 153 -16.78 -0.82 6.02
N SER A 154 -17.48 0.24 6.37
CA SER A 154 -18.71 0.21 7.16
C SER A 154 -19.74 -0.80 6.68
N ARG A 155 -20.42 -1.46 7.62
CA ARG A 155 -21.51 -2.39 7.32
C ARG A 155 -22.69 -1.74 6.60
N ALA A 156 -22.81 -0.41 6.65
CA ALA A 156 -23.83 0.33 5.92
C ALA A 156 -23.54 0.48 4.41
N LEU A 157 -22.33 0.11 3.95
CA LEU A 157 -21.99 0.11 2.53
C LEU A 157 -22.41 -1.21 1.87
N LYS A 158 -23.05 -1.12 0.68
CA LYS A 158 -23.48 -2.29 -0.10
C LYS A 158 -22.32 -3.21 -0.47
N LYS A 159 -21.18 -2.61 -0.84
CA LYS A 159 -19.90 -3.32 -0.98
C LYS A 159 -18.91 -2.76 0.01
N ARG A 160 -18.26 -3.66 0.73
CA ARG A 160 -17.32 -3.31 1.79
C ARG A 160 -15.91 -3.67 1.33
N VAL A 161 -14.99 -2.73 1.50
CA VAL A 161 -13.61 -2.79 1.02
C VAL A 161 -12.68 -2.71 2.22
N SER A 162 -11.69 -3.59 2.31
CA SER A 162 -10.64 -3.51 3.33
C SER A 162 -9.85 -2.21 3.19
N SER A 163 -9.40 -1.62 4.31
CA SER A 163 -8.49 -0.47 4.22
C SER A 163 -7.14 -0.84 3.59
N PHE A 164 -6.74 -2.12 3.69
CA PHE A 164 -5.55 -2.65 3.00
C PHE A 164 -5.81 -2.80 1.50
N GLU A 165 -6.99 -3.27 1.09
CA GLU A 165 -7.41 -3.27 -0.32
C GLU A 165 -7.44 -1.84 -0.89
N ALA A 166 -7.86 -0.85 -0.10
CA ALA A 166 -7.86 0.54 -0.55
C ALA A 166 -6.43 1.05 -0.86
N VAL A 167 -5.43 0.67 -0.06
CA VAL A 167 -4.01 0.97 -0.34
C VAL A 167 -3.47 0.13 -1.49
N ASP A 168 -3.89 -1.14 -1.63
CA ASP A 168 -3.53 -1.98 -2.77
C ASP A 168 -3.85 -1.27 -4.09
N LYS A 169 -4.98 -0.56 -4.16
CA LYS A 169 -5.41 0.18 -5.36
C LYS A 169 -4.57 1.41 -5.65
N LEU A 170 -4.09 2.11 -4.61
CA LEU A 170 -3.11 3.18 -4.79
C LEU A 170 -1.79 2.61 -5.33
N VAL A 171 -1.34 1.48 -4.78
CA VAL A 171 -0.12 0.80 -5.25
C VAL A 171 -0.27 0.28 -6.69
N GLU A 172 -1.42 -0.29 -7.06
CA GLU A 172 -1.72 -0.70 -8.44
C GLU A 172 -1.68 0.48 -9.41
N LYS A 173 -2.26 1.62 -9.02
CA LYS A 173 -2.23 2.87 -9.79
C LYS A 173 -0.81 3.38 -10.00
N LEU A 174 0.02 3.38 -8.96
CA LEU A 174 1.43 3.78 -9.04
C LEU A 174 2.26 2.84 -9.93
N ASN A 175 1.89 1.56 -10.03
CA ASN A 175 2.54 0.59 -10.89
C ASN A 175 2.16 0.72 -12.38
N ASP A 176 1.24 1.61 -12.75
CA ASP A 176 0.90 1.89 -14.14
C ASP A 176 2.02 2.71 -14.82
N LYS A 177 2.90 2.03 -15.55
CA LYS A 177 4.01 2.65 -16.30
C LYS A 177 3.56 3.60 -17.41
N SER A 178 2.30 3.54 -17.85
CA SER A 178 1.77 4.53 -18.80
C SER A 178 1.53 5.90 -18.13
N GLN A 179 1.36 5.91 -16.81
CA GLN A 179 1.15 7.14 -16.03
C GLN A 179 2.39 7.56 -15.26
N PHE A 180 3.14 6.60 -14.71
CA PHE A 180 4.38 6.84 -13.95
C PHE A 180 5.57 6.09 -14.57
N PRO A 181 6.00 6.46 -15.80
CA PRO A 181 7.04 5.74 -16.55
C PRO A 181 8.37 5.64 -15.79
N PHE A 182 8.74 6.68 -15.03
CA PHE A 182 10.03 6.76 -14.34
C PHE A 182 9.98 6.40 -12.85
N LEU A 183 8.84 5.96 -12.32
CA LEU A 183 8.74 5.57 -10.91
C LEU A 183 9.63 4.35 -10.62
N LYS A 184 10.54 4.49 -9.66
CA LYS A 184 11.55 3.51 -9.27
C LYS A 184 11.26 2.85 -7.93
N GLU A 185 10.52 3.49 -7.04
CA GLU A 185 10.17 2.91 -5.74
C GLU A 185 8.86 3.44 -5.17
N ILE A 186 8.25 2.64 -4.29
CA ILE A 186 7.09 3.04 -3.47
C ILE A 186 7.47 2.87 -1.99
N VAL A 187 7.36 3.96 -1.23
CA VAL A 187 7.54 3.99 0.22
C VAL A 187 6.16 4.03 0.87
N ILE A 188 5.90 3.12 1.81
CA ILE A 188 4.69 3.19 2.63
C ILE A 188 5.09 3.46 4.07
N ALA A 189 4.75 4.65 4.55
CA ALA A 189 5.14 5.14 5.87
C ALA A 189 3.91 5.33 6.75
N GLY A 190 4.07 5.18 8.06
CA GLY A 190 3.00 5.47 9.00
C GLY A 190 3.51 5.66 10.42
N HIS A 191 2.86 6.56 11.16
CA HIS A 191 3.16 6.85 12.57
C HIS A 191 1.98 6.48 13.47
N SER A 192 2.24 5.99 14.68
CA SER A 192 1.21 5.61 15.66
C SER A 192 0.25 4.55 15.11
N ALA A 193 -1.05 4.83 15.00
CA ALA A 193 -2.00 3.97 14.29
C ALA A 193 -1.65 3.70 12.82
N GLY A 194 -0.99 4.65 12.15
CA GLY A 194 -0.44 4.44 10.81
C GLY A 194 0.73 3.47 10.82
N GLY A 195 1.60 3.51 11.83
CA GLY A 195 2.66 2.53 11.99
C GLY A 195 2.11 1.12 12.23
N GLN A 196 1.01 1.04 13.00
CA GLN A 196 0.25 -0.20 13.21
C GLN A 196 -0.30 -0.75 11.90
N PHE A 197 -0.88 0.12 11.07
CA PHE A 197 -1.36 -0.21 9.73
C PHE A 197 -0.22 -0.75 8.87
N VAL A 198 0.88 0.00 8.75
CA VAL A 198 2.02 -0.35 7.88
C VAL A 198 2.68 -1.65 8.32
N ASN A 199 2.85 -1.88 9.62
CA ASN A 199 3.39 -3.15 10.14
C ASN A 199 2.58 -4.37 9.65
N ARG A 200 1.25 -4.27 9.65
CA ARG A 200 0.34 -5.37 9.26
C ARG A 200 0.19 -5.47 7.75
N TYR A 201 0.08 -4.33 7.07
CA TYR A 201 0.02 -4.26 5.61
C TYR A 201 1.28 -4.82 4.96
N ALA A 202 2.46 -4.49 5.50
CA ALA A 202 3.74 -5.03 5.08
C ALA A 202 3.86 -6.55 5.31
N ALA A 203 2.98 -7.20 6.07
CA ALA A 203 2.90 -8.65 6.16
C ALA A 203 1.88 -9.24 5.19
N GLY A 204 0.71 -8.60 5.08
CA GLY A 204 -0.47 -9.14 4.41
C GLY A 204 -0.59 -8.85 2.92
N ASN A 205 -0.03 -7.75 2.43
CA ASN A 205 -0.24 -7.36 1.04
C ASN A 205 0.42 -8.36 0.07
N LYS A 206 -0.22 -8.56 -1.09
CA LYS A 206 0.25 -9.50 -2.13
C LYS A 206 0.93 -8.79 -3.32
N LEU A 207 1.00 -7.46 -3.29
CA LEU A 207 1.41 -6.67 -4.46
C LEU A 207 2.91 -6.59 -4.63
N ASP A 208 3.65 -6.45 -3.54
CA ASP A 208 5.11 -6.31 -3.54
C ASP A 208 5.82 -7.47 -4.27
N SER A 209 5.34 -8.70 -4.06
CA SER A 209 5.88 -9.91 -4.70
C SER A 209 5.56 -10.04 -6.19
N SER A 210 4.70 -9.17 -6.74
CA SER A 210 4.08 -9.34 -8.06
C SER A 210 4.38 -8.23 -9.07
N LYS A 211 5.18 -7.21 -8.71
CA LYS A 211 5.32 -5.96 -9.49
C LYS A 211 6.78 -5.54 -9.70
N ASN A 212 6.97 -4.71 -10.74
CA ASN A 212 8.27 -4.23 -11.20
C ASN A 212 8.87 -3.10 -10.34
N ILE A 213 8.08 -2.48 -9.46
CA ILE A 213 8.54 -1.34 -8.64
C ILE A 213 8.72 -1.82 -7.21
N PRO A 214 9.96 -1.83 -6.68
CA PRO A 214 10.23 -2.26 -5.31
C PRO A 214 9.49 -1.41 -4.28
N MET A 215 9.03 -2.06 -3.22
CA MET A 215 8.37 -1.41 -2.09
C MET A 215 9.24 -1.48 -0.83
N ARG A 216 9.16 -0.43 0.00
CA ARG A 216 9.72 -0.43 1.35
C ARG A 216 8.78 0.24 2.34
N TYR A 217 8.94 -0.11 3.61
CA TYR A 217 7.97 0.20 4.64
C TYR A 217 8.63 0.92 5.81
N ILE A 218 8.01 2.00 6.29
CA ILE A 218 8.49 2.76 7.46
C ILE A 218 7.42 2.67 8.55
N VAL A 219 7.78 2.05 9.67
CA VAL A 219 6.90 1.82 10.82
C VAL A 219 7.39 2.70 11.96
N ALA A 220 6.70 3.82 12.21
CA ALA A 220 7.07 4.77 13.25
C ALA A 220 6.14 4.67 14.48
N ASN A 221 6.72 4.51 15.67
CA ASN A 221 6.02 4.58 16.97
C ASN A 221 4.64 3.87 17.05
N PRO A 222 4.45 2.65 16.53
CA PRO A 222 3.16 2.00 16.64
C PRO A 222 2.88 1.60 18.09
N SER A 223 1.62 1.71 18.48
CA SER A 223 1.21 1.27 19.81
C SER A 223 1.20 -0.25 19.98
N SER A 224 1.22 -1.04 18.90
CA SER A 224 1.28 -2.50 18.97
C SER A 224 1.79 -3.10 17.66
N TYR A 225 2.36 -4.30 17.75
CA TYR A 225 2.90 -5.02 16.61
C TYR A 225 2.20 -6.37 16.44
N MET A 226 2.17 -6.86 15.20
CA MET A 226 1.72 -8.21 14.88
C MET A 226 2.91 -9.18 14.91
N TYR A 227 2.83 -10.20 15.76
CA TYR A 227 3.82 -11.26 15.86
C TYR A 227 3.44 -12.45 14.97
N PHE A 228 4.46 -13.15 14.44
CA PHE A 228 4.25 -14.30 13.52
C PHE A 228 4.18 -15.65 14.23
N ASN A 229 4.29 -15.67 15.56
CA ASN A 229 4.07 -16.83 16.39
C ASN A 229 3.63 -16.39 17.81
N PRO A 230 3.26 -17.34 18.68
CA PRO A 230 2.84 -17.04 20.06
C PRO A 230 3.94 -16.47 20.97
N GLY A 231 5.21 -16.42 20.57
CA GLY A 231 6.31 -15.98 21.43
C GLY A 231 6.45 -14.47 21.56
N ARG A 232 6.96 -14.00 22.71
CA ARG A 232 7.16 -12.58 23.04
C ARG A 232 8.51 -12.38 23.74
N ILE A 233 9.02 -11.16 23.77
CA ILE A 233 10.14 -10.78 24.64
C ILE A 233 9.56 -10.30 25.97
N VAL A 234 9.85 -11.01 27.06
CA VAL A 234 9.40 -10.68 28.42
C VAL A 234 10.62 -10.69 29.35
N GLY A 235 10.81 -9.62 30.12
CA GLY A 235 11.99 -9.47 30.98
C GLY A 235 13.32 -9.58 30.21
N GLY A 236 13.33 -9.13 28.95
CA GLY A 236 14.50 -9.22 28.06
C GLY A 236 14.78 -10.61 27.46
N LYS A 237 13.97 -11.62 27.76
CA LYS A 237 14.14 -12.99 27.23
C LYS A 237 13.01 -13.35 26.27
N TYR A 238 13.33 -14.12 25.24
CA TYR A 238 12.31 -14.72 24.38
C TYR A 238 11.59 -15.85 25.13
N VAL A 239 10.27 -15.74 25.23
CA VAL A 239 9.40 -16.74 25.84
C VAL A 239 8.40 -17.18 24.79
N GLU A 240 8.41 -18.48 24.47
CA GLU A 240 7.40 -19.08 23.61
C GLU A 240 6.29 -19.67 24.47
N TYR A 241 5.06 -19.36 24.10
CA TYR A 241 3.91 -19.85 24.82
C TYR A 241 3.15 -20.84 23.94
N SER A 242 3.39 -22.13 24.16
CA SER A 242 2.60 -23.19 23.54
C SER A 242 1.34 -23.46 24.39
N ARG A 243 0.31 -24.01 23.75
CA ARG A 243 -0.85 -24.57 24.47
C ARG A 243 -0.34 -25.66 25.43
N GLY A 244 -0.30 -25.35 26.73
CA GLY A 244 -0.19 -26.34 27.80
C GLY A 244 1.16 -26.50 28.51
N LEU A 245 2.25 -25.87 28.08
CA LEU A 245 3.54 -25.95 28.79
C LEU A 245 4.00 -24.55 29.21
N TRP A 246 3.84 -24.31 30.51
CA TRP A 246 3.98 -23.04 31.20
C TRP A 246 5.42 -22.88 31.69
N VAL A 247 6.09 -21.81 31.30
CA VAL A 247 7.33 -21.38 31.96
C VAL A 247 7.07 -19.97 32.48
N ASN A 248 6.65 -19.89 33.74
CA ASN A 248 6.20 -18.68 34.42
C ASN A 248 7.35 -17.68 34.58
N PRO A 249 7.16 -16.41 34.17
CA PRO A 249 7.23 -15.36 35.18
C PRO A 249 6.15 -14.29 34.99
N ASN A 250 5.21 -14.35 35.92
CA ASN A 250 4.13 -13.47 36.34
C ASN A 250 2.80 -13.59 35.58
N LEU A 251 1.79 -14.00 36.38
CA LEU A 251 0.33 -14.18 36.26
C LEU A 251 -0.46 -13.44 35.16
N PHE A 252 0.15 -12.46 34.50
CA PHE A 252 -0.46 -11.61 33.48
C PHE A 252 -1.07 -12.39 32.30
N LYS A 253 -0.54 -13.59 32.01
CA LYS A 253 -0.93 -14.38 30.85
C LYS A 253 -2.06 -15.39 31.07
N LEU A 254 -2.34 -15.78 32.33
CA LEU A 254 -3.54 -16.57 32.66
C LEU A 254 -4.82 -15.78 32.35
N ALA A 255 -4.76 -14.44 32.34
CA ALA A 255 -5.88 -13.55 32.05
C ALA A 255 -5.99 -13.10 30.58
N CYS A 256 -4.94 -13.26 29.76
CA CYS A 256 -4.90 -12.73 28.38
C CYS A 256 -4.94 -13.84 27.33
N SER A 257 -6.02 -14.63 27.31
CA SER A 257 -6.16 -15.81 26.44
C SER A 257 -6.16 -15.49 24.94
N ASN A 258 -6.53 -14.25 24.56
CA ASN A 258 -6.63 -13.79 23.18
C ASN A 258 -5.42 -12.97 22.69
N TYR A 259 -4.30 -12.95 23.44
CA TYR A 259 -3.11 -12.15 23.10
C TYR A 259 -2.50 -12.47 21.72
N ASN A 260 -2.78 -13.65 21.18
CA ASN A 260 -2.30 -14.10 19.88
C ASN A 260 -3.35 -13.98 18.77
N ASN A 261 -4.56 -13.50 19.09
CA ASN A 261 -5.53 -13.11 18.08
C ASN A 261 -4.97 -11.94 17.28
N TYR A 262 -5.35 -11.89 16.01
CA TYR A 262 -5.24 -10.70 15.20
C TYR A 262 -5.99 -9.58 15.94
N ARG A 263 -5.37 -8.44 16.21
CA ARG A 263 -4.26 -7.79 15.48
C ARG A 263 -2.85 -7.92 16.08
N TYR A 264 -2.66 -8.77 17.10
CA TYR A 264 -1.40 -8.91 17.85
C TYR A 264 -0.63 -10.19 17.50
N GLY A 265 -1.31 -11.20 16.95
CA GLY A 265 -0.75 -12.42 16.40
C GLY A 265 -1.50 -12.88 15.15
N LEU A 266 -1.42 -14.17 14.82
CA LEU A 266 -1.97 -14.76 13.59
C LEU A 266 -3.26 -15.57 13.78
N GLU A 267 -3.78 -15.69 15.00
CA GLU A 267 -5.05 -16.37 15.25
C GLU A 267 -6.23 -15.48 14.87
N ASN A 268 -7.36 -16.04 14.43
CA ASN A 268 -8.59 -15.28 14.17
C ASN A 268 -8.41 -14.03 13.27
N LYS A 269 -7.57 -14.15 12.22
CA LYS A 269 -7.30 -13.08 11.24
C LYS A 269 -8.59 -12.57 10.59
N ASN A 270 -8.60 -11.29 10.25
CA ASN A 270 -9.69 -10.72 9.46
C ASN A 270 -9.68 -11.24 8.01
N SER A 271 -10.68 -10.84 7.22
CA SER A 271 -10.86 -11.36 5.86
C SER A 271 -9.69 -11.06 4.93
N TYR A 272 -9.01 -9.93 5.09
CA TYR A 272 -7.86 -9.58 4.24
C TYR A 272 -6.64 -10.42 4.61
N MET A 273 -6.29 -10.44 5.89
CA MET A 273 -5.11 -11.16 6.39
C MET A 273 -5.24 -12.67 6.26
N SER A 274 -6.47 -13.19 6.16
CA SER A 274 -6.74 -14.62 5.91
C SER A 274 -6.55 -15.04 4.44
N LEU A 275 -6.35 -14.10 3.51
CA LEU A 275 -6.05 -14.41 2.10
C LEU A 275 -4.64 -15.00 1.91
N VAL A 276 -3.78 -14.87 2.91
CA VAL A 276 -2.39 -15.32 2.91
C VAL A 276 -2.20 -16.26 4.10
N SER A 277 -1.58 -17.42 3.87
CA SER A 277 -1.26 -18.37 4.93
C SER A 277 -0.24 -17.80 5.92
N ASP A 278 -0.23 -18.27 7.17
CA ASP A 278 0.72 -17.82 8.19
C ASP A 278 2.18 -17.99 7.76
N PHE A 279 2.47 -19.09 7.08
CA PHE A 279 3.77 -19.35 6.47
C PHE A 279 4.16 -18.26 5.46
N ASN A 280 3.24 -17.90 4.56
CA ASN A 280 3.50 -16.88 3.54
C ASN A 280 3.51 -15.46 4.11
N LEU A 281 2.71 -15.16 5.13
CA LEU A 281 2.77 -13.88 5.85
C LEU A 281 4.16 -13.67 6.44
N ARG A 282 4.67 -14.70 7.13
CA ARG A 282 6.02 -14.70 7.72
C ARG A 282 7.10 -14.54 6.66
N ARG A 283 7.08 -15.37 5.61
CA ARG A 283 8.08 -15.36 4.53
C ARG A 283 8.15 -14.04 3.80
N GLN A 284 6.99 -13.46 3.46
CA GLN A 284 6.94 -12.16 2.80
C GLN A 284 7.46 -11.05 3.71
N TYR A 285 7.08 -11.08 5.00
CA TYR A 285 7.59 -10.09 5.94
C TYR A 285 9.10 -10.16 6.06
N GLU A 286 9.66 -11.35 6.23
CA GLU A 286 11.11 -11.58 6.33
C GLU A 286 11.88 -11.05 5.11
N SER A 287 11.34 -11.22 3.90
CA SER A 287 11.98 -10.71 2.67
C SER A 287 11.84 -9.20 2.44
N ARG A 288 10.95 -8.51 3.16
CA ARG A 288 10.62 -7.10 2.93
C ARG A 288 11.60 -6.14 3.60
N LYS A 289 11.80 -4.97 3.00
CA LYS A 289 12.59 -3.88 3.60
C LYS A 289 11.69 -3.05 4.51
N VAL A 290 11.80 -3.27 5.82
CA VAL A 290 11.05 -2.55 6.86
C VAL A 290 12.02 -1.78 7.76
N THR A 291 11.83 -0.46 7.87
CA THR A 291 12.56 0.40 8.80
C THR A 291 11.63 0.78 9.95
N TYR A 292 12.03 0.46 11.18
CA TYR A 292 11.35 0.88 12.40
C TYR A 292 12.00 2.16 12.92
N LEU A 293 11.21 3.22 13.02
CA LEU A 293 11.62 4.46 13.67
C LEU A 293 10.98 4.51 15.06
N LEU A 294 11.80 4.57 16.10
CA LEU A 294 11.34 4.62 17.49
C LEU A 294 11.81 5.95 18.11
N GLY A 295 10.86 6.80 18.50
CA GLY A 295 11.16 8.02 19.23
C GLY A 295 11.80 7.70 20.57
N GLU A 296 12.94 8.32 20.86
CA GLU A 296 13.67 8.11 22.11
C GLU A 296 12.82 8.42 23.36
N GLN A 297 11.94 9.42 23.26
CA GLN A 297 11.10 9.92 24.34
C GLN A 297 9.64 9.42 24.26
N ASP A 298 9.31 8.48 23.35
CA ASP A 298 7.96 7.86 23.28
C ASP A 298 7.79 6.79 24.36
N THR A 299 7.89 7.26 25.61
CA THR A 299 7.94 6.45 26.83
C THR A 299 6.78 6.68 27.78
N ASP A 300 5.86 7.60 27.46
CA ASP A 300 4.70 7.92 28.28
C ASP A 300 3.76 6.69 28.40
N LEU A 301 3.48 6.31 29.65
CA LEU A 301 2.62 5.18 30.01
C LEU A 301 1.15 5.59 30.09
N PHE A 302 0.87 6.89 30.23
CA PHE A 302 -0.46 7.41 30.51
C PHE A 302 -1.16 7.95 29.27
N ASP A 303 -0.43 8.19 28.19
CA ASP A 303 -0.94 8.54 26.86
C ASP A 303 -2.26 7.81 26.54
N GLU A 304 -3.28 8.60 26.21
CA GLU A 304 -4.65 8.11 25.99
C GLU A 304 -4.77 7.26 24.72
N ASP A 305 -3.91 7.51 23.72
CA ASP A 305 -3.85 6.78 22.46
C ASP A 305 -2.96 5.52 22.56
N LEU A 306 -2.38 5.24 23.73
CA LEU A 306 -1.66 3.99 23.99
C LEU A 306 -2.66 2.82 24.13
N ASP A 307 -2.43 1.76 23.37
CA ASP A 307 -3.16 0.50 23.49
C ASP A 307 -2.81 -0.15 24.84
N LYS A 308 -3.75 -0.05 25.79
CA LYS A 308 -3.67 -0.61 27.15
C LYS A 308 -4.36 -1.99 27.26
N SER A 309 -4.63 -2.65 26.12
CA SER A 309 -5.12 -4.03 26.16
C SER A 309 -4.02 -4.98 26.65
N CYS A 310 -4.41 -6.07 27.33
CA CYS A 310 -3.46 -7.07 27.82
C CYS A 310 -2.55 -7.63 26.70
N ALA A 311 -3.08 -7.75 25.48
CA ALA A 311 -2.37 -8.26 24.31
C ALA A 311 -1.29 -7.29 23.80
N ALA A 312 -1.44 -6.00 24.07
CA ALA A 312 -0.46 -4.97 23.77
C ALA A 312 0.56 -4.82 24.92
N GLU A 313 0.10 -4.90 26.18
CA GLU A 313 0.96 -4.76 27.37
C GLU A 313 2.02 -5.87 27.47
N ILE A 314 1.72 -7.10 27.01
CA ILE A 314 2.71 -8.18 26.91
C ILE A 314 3.87 -7.86 25.96
N GLN A 315 3.72 -6.88 25.08
CA GLN A 315 4.77 -6.46 24.14
C GLN A 315 5.73 -5.45 24.79
N GLY A 316 5.35 -4.80 25.88
CA GLY A 316 6.12 -3.75 26.54
C GLY A 316 5.23 -2.67 27.15
N THR A 317 5.79 -1.88 28.06
CA THR A 317 5.04 -0.87 28.86
C THR A 317 4.69 0.39 28.07
N ASN A 318 5.55 0.83 27.16
CA ASN A 318 5.35 1.99 26.26
C ASN A 318 5.73 1.66 24.81
N ARG A 319 5.51 2.59 23.88
CA ARG A 319 5.71 2.36 22.44
C ARG A 319 7.17 2.09 22.08
N LYS A 320 8.12 2.82 22.69
CA LYS A 320 9.56 2.57 22.53
C LYS A 320 9.92 1.13 22.94
N ALA A 321 9.57 0.74 24.16
CA ALA A 321 9.84 -0.62 24.68
C ALA A 321 9.19 -1.71 23.81
N ARG A 322 7.95 -1.48 23.34
CA ARG A 322 7.25 -2.39 22.41
C ARG A 322 8.02 -2.56 21.10
N GLY A 323 8.52 -1.47 20.52
CA GLY A 323 9.32 -1.51 19.30
C GLY A 323 10.66 -2.22 19.48
N GLU A 324 11.34 -1.97 20.58
CA GLU A 324 12.61 -2.65 20.88
C GLU A 324 12.43 -4.15 21.10
N ASN A 325 11.38 -4.54 21.84
CA ASN A 325 11.02 -5.94 22.06
C ASN A 325 10.61 -6.62 20.75
N TYR A 326 9.83 -5.95 19.90
CA TYR A 326 9.45 -6.48 18.60
C TYR A 326 10.68 -6.68 17.71
N PHE A 327 11.60 -5.72 17.65
CA PHE A 327 12.80 -5.87 16.83
C PHE A 327 13.73 -6.98 17.34
N LYS A 328 13.86 -7.14 18.67
CA LYS A 328 14.54 -8.31 19.28
C LYS A 328 13.87 -9.62 18.86
N TYR A 329 12.54 -9.67 18.87
CA TYR A 329 11.79 -10.82 18.36
C TYR A 329 12.09 -11.10 16.88
N LEU A 330 12.10 -10.08 16.02
CA LEU A 330 12.40 -10.24 14.59
C LEU A 330 13.81 -10.80 14.37
N LYS A 331 14.82 -10.32 15.12
CA LYS A 331 16.19 -10.87 15.03
C LYS A 331 16.30 -12.33 15.45
N ILE A 332 15.48 -12.77 16.41
CA ILE A 332 15.47 -14.17 16.87
C ILE A 332 14.67 -15.06 15.91
N LYS A 333 13.50 -14.59 15.45
CA LYS A 333 12.52 -15.43 14.76
C LYS A 333 12.49 -15.24 13.26
N LEU A 334 13.03 -14.17 12.72
CA LEU A 334 13.20 -13.94 11.28
C LEU A 334 14.65 -13.54 10.98
N PRO A 335 15.65 -14.36 11.32
CA PRO A 335 17.06 -13.94 11.31
C PRO A 335 17.55 -13.45 9.94
N ASP A 336 16.93 -13.90 8.86
CA ASP A 336 17.30 -13.53 7.48
C ASP A 336 16.68 -12.19 7.04
N ASN A 337 15.95 -11.49 7.92
CA ASN A 337 15.34 -10.22 7.58
C ASN A 337 16.37 -9.10 7.37
N HIS A 338 16.08 -8.20 6.43
CA HIS A 338 16.84 -6.97 6.17
C HIS A 338 16.25 -5.75 6.89
N HIS A 339 15.52 -5.95 8.00
CA HIS A 339 14.90 -4.84 8.70
C HIS A 339 15.92 -4.02 9.47
N LYS A 340 15.65 -2.71 9.56
CA LYS A 340 16.44 -1.74 10.32
C LYS A 340 15.62 -1.21 11.50
N LYS A 341 16.27 -0.99 12.64
CA LYS A 341 15.72 -0.23 13.77
C LYS A 341 16.56 1.02 13.93
N VAL A 342 15.91 2.17 13.96
CA VAL A 342 16.56 3.47 14.18
C VAL A 342 15.86 4.13 15.36
N ILE A 343 16.65 4.62 16.32
CA ILE A 343 16.15 5.49 17.39
C ILE A 343 16.19 6.91 16.85
N VAL A 344 15.10 7.66 17.03
CA VAL A 344 15.03 9.08 16.67
C VAL A 344 15.22 9.88 17.95
N ASP A 345 16.37 10.54 18.03
CA ASP A 345 16.81 11.25 19.23
C ASP A 345 15.87 12.41 19.56
N ASP A 346 15.72 12.69 20.85
CA ASP A 346 14.91 13.80 21.39
C ASP A 346 13.44 13.85 20.91
N THR A 347 12.93 12.73 20.39
CA THR A 347 11.60 12.68 19.77
C THR A 347 10.63 11.78 20.54
N GLY A 348 9.46 12.33 20.88
CA GLY A 348 8.33 11.62 21.49
C GLY A 348 7.32 11.10 20.47
N HIS A 349 6.02 11.14 20.83
CA HIS A 349 4.92 10.64 19.99
C HIS A 349 4.43 11.63 18.92
N SER A 350 5.34 12.20 18.12
CA SER A 350 5.01 13.22 17.10
C SER A 350 5.37 12.77 15.69
N ALA A 351 4.36 12.66 14.82
CA ALA A 351 4.57 12.26 13.42
C ALA A 351 5.49 13.22 12.66
N ARG A 352 5.28 14.54 12.85
CA ARG A 352 6.09 15.57 12.19
C ARG A 352 7.56 15.47 12.60
N ALA A 353 7.83 15.41 13.91
CA ALA A 353 9.18 15.27 14.43
C ALA A 353 9.85 13.98 13.96
N MET A 354 9.12 12.86 13.97
CA MET A 354 9.63 11.58 13.48
C MET A 354 10.02 11.64 12.00
N PHE A 355 9.20 12.20 11.13
CA PHE A 355 9.44 12.22 9.68
C PHE A 355 10.36 13.35 9.20
N ASN A 356 10.52 14.43 9.97
CA ASN A 356 11.40 15.56 9.64
C ASN A 356 12.73 15.53 10.43
N SER A 357 12.95 14.52 11.27
CA SER A 357 14.25 14.24 11.88
C SER A 357 15.27 13.76 10.83
N PRO A 358 16.58 13.90 11.06
CA PRO A 358 17.60 13.34 10.17
C PRO A 358 17.39 11.85 9.88
N GLU A 359 17.00 11.06 10.89
CA GLU A 359 16.70 9.64 10.76
C GLU A 359 15.45 9.38 9.92
N GLY A 360 14.41 10.20 10.11
CA GLY A 360 13.17 10.16 9.35
C GLY A 360 13.38 10.50 7.88
N ILE A 361 14.10 11.59 7.61
CA ILE A 361 14.51 12.04 6.29
C ILE A 361 15.32 10.96 5.58
N SER A 362 16.35 10.43 6.25
CA SER A 362 17.16 9.33 5.71
C SER A 362 16.26 8.14 5.38
N ALA A 363 15.37 7.74 6.30
CA ALA A 363 14.45 6.64 6.07
C ALA A 363 13.46 6.92 4.92
N LEU A 364 12.99 8.15 4.71
CA LEU A 364 12.04 8.50 3.65
C LEU A 364 12.68 8.55 2.28
N PHE A 365 13.94 8.98 2.18
CA PHE A 365 14.57 9.33 0.91
C PHE A 365 15.84 8.54 0.55
N GLU A 366 16.14 7.44 1.29
CA GLU A 366 17.27 6.51 1.07
C GLU A 366 17.72 6.32 -0.38
#